data_AF-A0A6N7WWM4-F1
#
_entry.id   AF-A0A6N7WWM4-F1
#
_cell.length_a   1.000
_cell.length_b   1.000
_cell.length_c   1.000
_cell.angle_alpha   90.00
_cell.angle_beta   90.00
_cell.angle_gamma   90.00
#
_symmetry.space_group_name_H-M   'P 1'
#
loop_
_entity.id
_entity.type
_entity.pdbx_description
1 polymer ?
#
loop_
_entity_poly.entity_id
_entity_poly.type
_entity_poly.pdbx_seq_one_letter_code
_entity_poly.pdbx_strand_id
1 'polypeptide(L)'
;MYDVVIIGAGIIGTSIARELSRYDLKIALLEKENDVSMGSTKANSAIVHGGYAEAHAKLKGRVCYQGRRQFEKLNEELNFGFAPIGSLVLAFEEEQKKGLEDLLENGRLNGLPDLEILDHDAIMEIEPNVNPEVKYALYCKGAGVCSPYEMAIALAENAVANGVELYLETPVKAIEQTKTGFDVIAGDDQVFNTRYVVNAAGLYSDKIAAMVGLNDFQILPRSGEYLLMVRGSGSAINQVLFQMPTKMGKGILVTPTYHGNLLIGPDAVNEESVDRDTHAERLLKIFKEATLTTDKLNIKQFIRSFTGVRAVSTTDDFIIEESRVPHFINVAGIQSPGITSSPAIAQMVAGILKDAGLALKEDPGFNPHRDPIITKKELAPMKEILPLLDLPLGDPERMVCRCEQVTEATILDAMHRGIPVTTIDGIKRRTRAGMGWCQGTFCRPRVAEVMSKELGYEIDPGFDIEHSGVNRIGKNEIVAYIEAHMNDE
;
A
#
# COMPACT_ATOMS: atom_id res chain seq x y z
N MET A 1 -32.13 -0.61 -1.16
CA MET A 1 -31.38 0.53 -1.73
C MET A 1 -30.27 0.88 -0.75
N TYR A 2 -29.05 1.04 -1.25
CA TYR A 2 -27.91 1.56 -0.49
C TYR A 2 -27.95 3.10 -0.49
N ASP A 3 -27.40 3.71 0.55
CA ASP A 3 -27.12 5.14 0.53
C ASP A 3 -25.90 5.39 -0.36
N VAL A 4 -24.84 4.60 -0.21
CA VAL A 4 -23.59 4.76 -0.97
C VAL A 4 -23.08 3.41 -1.48
N VAL A 5 -22.71 3.35 -2.76
CA VAL A 5 -21.90 2.27 -3.34
C VAL A 5 -20.51 2.81 -3.62
N ILE A 6 -19.49 2.17 -3.08
CA ILE A 6 -18.08 2.48 -3.30
C ILE A 6 -17.49 1.43 -4.24
N ILE A 7 -16.85 1.87 -5.32
CA ILE A 7 -16.26 0.98 -6.34
C ILE A 7 -14.75 0.96 -6.17
N GLY A 8 -14.21 -0.20 -5.77
CA GLY A 8 -12.79 -0.51 -5.58
C GLY A 8 -12.38 -0.55 -4.10
N ALA A 9 -11.87 -1.69 -3.63
CA ALA A 9 -11.40 -1.90 -2.25
C ALA A 9 -9.86 -1.79 -2.14
N GLY A 10 -9.27 -0.82 -2.85
CA GLY A 10 -7.92 -0.33 -2.56
C GLY A 10 -7.88 0.53 -1.29
N ILE A 11 -6.72 1.13 -1.01
CA ILE A 11 -6.53 1.99 0.18
C ILE A 11 -7.54 3.14 0.23
N ILE A 12 -7.94 3.67 -0.92
CA ILE A 12 -8.88 4.79 -1.03
C ILE A 12 -10.30 4.33 -0.68
N GLY A 13 -10.82 3.31 -1.37
CA GLY A 13 -12.18 2.84 -1.09
C GLY A 13 -12.34 2.26 0.32
N THR A 14 -11.33 1.56 0.85
CA THR A 14 -11.35 1.07 2.24
C THR A 14 -11.28 2.20 3.27
N SER A 15 -10.51 3.27 3.01
CA SER A 15 -10.51 4.47 3.87
C SER A 15 -11.87 5.16 3.85
N ILE A 16 -12.49 5.30 2.67
CA ILE A 16 -13.83 5.91 2.52
C ILE A 16 -14.90 5.05 3.19
N ALA A 17 -14.87 3.73 3.00
CA ALA A 17 -15.81 2.81 3.62
C ALA A 17 -15.76 2.90 5.14
N ARG A 18 -14.56 2.90 5.74
CA ARG A 18 -14.40 3.09 7.19
C ARG A 18 -14.88 4.47 7.64
N GLU A 19 -14.52 5.52 6.93
CA GLU A 19 -14.95 6.89 7.25
C GLU A 19 -16.48 7.00 7.29
N LEU A 20 -17.15 6.43 6.28
CA LEU A 20 -18.60 6.47 6.17
C LEU A 20 -19.31 5.51 7.14
N SER A 21 -18.66 4.42 7.56
CA SER A 21 -19.22 3.45 8.53
C SER A 21 -19.46 4.03 9.93
N ARG A 22 -18.98 5.24 10.21
CA ARG A 22 -19.29 5.96 11.44
C ARG A 22 -20.69 6.56 11.47
N TYR A 23 -21.33 6.64 10.31
CA TYR A 23 -22.65 7.22 10.17
C TYR A 23 -23.69 6.12 9.94
N ASP A 24 -24.93 6.40 10.33
CA ASP A 24 -26.12 5.57 10.13
C ASP A 24 -26.48 5.51 8.63
N LEU A 25 -25.70 4.75 7.86
CA LEU A 25 -25.75 4.63 6.41
C LEU A 25 -25.70 3.17 5.97
N LYS A 26 -26.46 2.83 4.93
CA LYS A 26 -26.34 1.53 4.26
C LYS A 26 -25.32 1.61 3.13
N ILE A 27 -24.17 0.95 3.28
CA ILE A 27 -23.01 1.07 2.38
C ILE A 27 -22.66 -0.28 1.76
N ALA A 28 -22.42 -0.30 0.45
CA ALA A 28 -21.79 -1.43 -0.24
C ALA A 28 -20.39 -1.04 -0.75
N LEU A 29 -19.40 -1.89 -0.52
CA LEU A 29 -18.06 -1.79 -1.08
C LEU A 29 -17.86 -2.91 -2.09
N LEU A 30 -17.71 -2.58 -3.37
CA LEU A 30 -17.55 -3.54 -4.46
C LEU A 30 -16.09 -3.64 -4.89
N GLU A 31 -15.53 -4.86 -4.90
CA GLU A 31 -14.18 -5.17 -5.36
C GLU A 31 -14.25 -6.26 -6.42
N LYS A 32 -13.53 -6.09 -7.52
CA LYS A 32 -13.51 -7.05 -8.63
C LYS A 32 -12.62 -8.25 -8.34
N GLU A 33 -11.64 -8.09 -7.47
CA GLU A 33 -10.68 -9.13 -7.10
C GLU A 33 -11.22 -9.96 -5.91
N ASN A 34 -10.56 -11.09 -5.62
CA ASN A 34 -10.97 -12.03 -4.57
C ASN A 34 -10.56 -11.64 -3.14
N ASP A 35 -9.96 -10.46 -2.96
CA ASP A 35 -9.55 -9.89 -1.68
C ASP A 35 -9.42 -8.38 -1.84
N VAL A 36 -9.33 -7.66 -0.73
CA VAL A 36 -9.06 -6.23 -0.72
C VAL A 36 -7.58 -5.95 -1.01
N SER A 37 -7.23 -4.69 -1.33
CA SER A 37 -5.84 -4.27 -1.58
C SER A 37 -5.16 -4.92 -2.80
N MET A 38 -5.93 -5.46 -3.76
CA MET A 38 -5.38 -6.26 -4.85
C MET A 38 -4.84 -5.46 -6.06
N GLY A 39 -5.06 -4.14 -6.10
CA GLY A 39 -4.48 -3.22 -7.08
C GLY A 39 -3.16 -2.59 -6.64
N SER A 40 -2.96 -1.30 -6.91
CA SER A 40 -1.74 -0.55 -6.59
C SER A 40 -1.38 -0.51 -5.10
N THR A 41 -2.35 -0.72 -4.21
CA THR A 41 -2.17 -0.64 -2.75
C THR A 41 -1.17 -1.67 -2.20
N LYS A 42 -1.12 -2.89 -2.75
CA LYS A 42 -0.14 -3.90 -2.30
C LYS A 42 1.28 -3.67 -2.85
N ALA A 43 1.43 -2.85 -3.89
CA ALA A 43 2.67 -2.72 -4.66
C ALA A 43 3.13 -1.25 -4.73
N ASN A 44 3.86 -0.81 -3.71
CA ASN A 44 4.46 0.53 -3.60
C ASN A 44 5.58 0.51 -2.55
N SER A 45 6.21 1.66 -2.34
CA SER A 45 7.31 1.85 -1.39
C SER A 45 6.93 1.82 0.09
N ALA A 46 5.62 1.74 0.41
CA ALA A 46 5.11 1.66 1.78
C ALA A 46 5.45 2.88 2.66
N ILE A 47 5.73 4.03 2.03
CA ILE A 47 6.11 5.26 2.72
C ILE A 47 4.89 6.08 3.15
N VAL A 48 4.92 6.54 4.39
CA VAL A 48 4.12 7.63 4.91
C VAL A 48 4.88 8.93 4.67
N HIS A 49 4.60 9.58 3.55
CA HIS A 49 5.38 10.72 3.04
C HIS A 49 5.22 11.98 3.91
N GLY A 50 6.30 12.74 4.09
CA GLY A 50 6.26 13.99 4.85
C GLY A 50 5.24 15.02 4.33
N GLY A 51 5.16 15.18 3.00
CA GLY A 51 4.29 16.16 2.31
C GLY A 51 5.01 17.35 1.68
N TYR A 52 6.34 17.29 1.54
CA TYR A 52 7.18 18.37 1.02
C TYR A 52 7.50 18.28 -0.49
N ALA A 53 7.22 17.14 -1.14
CA ALA A 53 7.63 16.90 -2.54
C ALA A 53 6.64 17.42 -3.59
N GLU A 54 5.33 17.42 -3.29
CA GLU A 54 4.31 17.85 -4.26
C GLU A 54 3.93 19.31 -4.02
N ALA A 55 3.82 20.08 -5.10
CA ALA A 55 3.55 21.51 -5.04
C ALA A 55 2.23 21.84 -4.32
N HIS A 56 2.23 22.88 -3.49
CA HIS A 56 1.04 23.37 -2.79
C HIS A 56 -0.14 23.74 -3.72
N ALA A 57 0.17 24.18 -4.94
CA ALA A 57 -0.84 24.47 -5.96
C ALA A 57 -1.69 23.24 -6.34
N LYS A 58 -1.16 22.02 -6.13
CA LYS A 58 -1.84 20.76 -6.41
C LYS A 58 -2.55 20.21 -5.18
N LEU A 59 -3.71 19.59 -5.38
CA LEU A 59 -4.48 18.95 -4.33
C LEU A 59 -3.65 17.90 -3.61
N LYS A 60 -2.91 17.05 -4.35
CA LYS A 60 -2.01 16.04 -3.78
C LYS A 60 -0.94 16.61 -2.81
N GLY A 61 -0.51 17.86 -3.01
CA GLY A 61 0.38 18.57 -2.08
C GLY A 61 -0.33 18.98 -0.80
N ARG A 62 -1.51 19.61 -0.93
CA ARG A 62 -2.28 20.12 0.21
C ARG A 62 -2.81 19.03 1.15
N VAL A 63 -3.16 17.85 0.61
CA VAL A 63 -3.80 16.79 1.40
C VAL A 63 -2.82 15.82 2.07
N CYS A 64 -1.59 15.72 1.57
CA CYS A 64 -0.62 14.73 2.05
C CYS A 64 -0.33 14.88 3.55
N TYR A 65 -0.06 16.10 4.00
CA TYR A 65 0.25 16.34 5.42
C TYR A 65 -0.96 16.09 6.32
N GLN A 66 -2.17 16.49 5.88
CA GLN A 66 -3.39 16.25 6.64
C GLN A 66 -3.69 14.76 6.80
N GLY A 67 -3.38 13.94 5.79
CA GLY A 67 -3.48 12.49 5.89
C GLY A 67 -2.42 11.90 6.82
N ARG A 68 -1.15 12.30 6.68
CA ARG A 68 -0.04 11.85 7.54
C ARG A 68 -0.33 12.02 9.02
N ARG A 69 -0.88 13.17 9.44
CA ARG A 69 -1.19 13.48 10.83
C ARG A 69 -2.19 12.52 11.50
N GLN A 70 -2.92 11.73 10.70
CA GLN A 70 -3.90 10.78 11.20
C GLN A 70 -3.31 9.38 11.43
N PHE A 71 -2.10 9.09 10.94
CA PHE A 71 -1.53 7.74 10.95
C PHE A 71 -1.29 7.18 12.35
N GLU A 72 -0.82 8.00 13.30
CA GLU A 72 -0.59 7.54 14.69
C GLU A 72 -1.90 7.05 15.31
N LYS A 73 -2.92 7.91 15.34
CA LYS A 73 -4.24 7.56 15.85
C LYS A 73 -4.87 6.39 15.11
N LEU A 74 -4.80 6.36 13.77
CA LEU A 74 -5.34 5.23 13.01
C LEU A 74 -4.61 3.92 13.32
N ASN A 75 -3.30 3.96 13.56
CA ASN A 75 -2.55 2.77 13.91
C ASN A 75 -2.84 2.31 15.35
N GLU A 76 -3.09 3.24 16.29
CA GLU A 76 -3.60 2.92 17.63
C GLU A 76 -4.98 2.24 17.56
N GLU A 77 -5.85 2.71 16.66
CA GLU A 77 -7.19 2.16 16.45
C GLU A 77 -7.15 0.79 15.76
N LEU A 78 -6.32 0.61 14.73
CA LEU A 78 -6.45 -0.50 13.78
C LEU A 78 -5.27 -1.49 13.77
N ASN A 79 -4.15 -1.13 14.39
CA ASN A 79 -2.96 -1.96 14.52
C ASN A 79 -2.40 -2.50 13.18
N PHE A 80 -2.34 -1.65 12.15
CA PHE A 80 -1.87 -2.06 10.81
C PHE A 80 -0.35 -1.97 10.61
N GLY A 81 0.37 -1.44 11.60
CA GLY A 81 1.81 -1.24 11.55
C GLY A 81 2.19 0.07 10.87
N PHE A 82 2.54 1.05 11.70
CA PHE A 82 3.11 2.34 11.32
C PHE A 82 4.32 2.64 12.21
N ALA A 83 5.37 3.21 11.63
CA ALA A 83 6.53 3.70 12.36
C ALA A 83 6.99 5.07 11.78
N PRO A 84 6.96 6.16 12.56
CA PRO A 84 7.44 7.48 12.15
C PRO A 84 8.97 7.56 12.26
N ILE A 85 9.67 6.85 11.36
CA ILE A 85 11.14 6.74 11.38
C ILE A 85 11.86 7.96 10.81
N GLY A 86 11.12 8.95 10.29
CA GLY A 86 11.67 10.10 9.59
C GLY A 86 12.14 9.79 8.17
N SER A 87 12.53 10.83 7.44
CA SER A 87 13.09 10.70 6.09
C SER A 87 14.16 11.74 5.81
N LEU A 88 15.14 11.39 4.97
CA LEU A 88 16.19 12.27 4.48
C LEU A 88 16.12 12.37 2.95
N VAL A 89 16.15 13.58 2.40
CA VAL A 89 16.45 13.80 0.98
C VAL A 89 17.91 14.23 0.86
N LEU A 90 18.74 13.36 0.29
CA LEU A 90 20.19 13.47 0.31
C LEU A 90 20.72 14.37 -0.81
N ALA A 91 21.66 15.26 -0.48
CA ALA A 91 22.42 16.08 -1.41
C ALA A 91 23.92 15.85 -1.22
N PHE A 92 24.62 15.56 -2.31
CA PHE A 92 26.06 15.26 -2.36
C PHE A 92 26.89 16.47 -2.77
N GLU A 93 26.27 17.46 -3.42
CA GLU A 93 26.93 18.67 -3.89
C GLU A 93 26.32 19.95 -3.31
N GLU A 94 27.14 21.00 -3.22
CA GLU A 94 26.72 22.30 -2.69
C GLU A 94 25.57 22.90 -3.51
N GLU A 95 25.61 22.71 -4.83
CA GLU A 95 24.59 23.20 -5.77
C GLU A 95 23.23 22.54 -5.54
N GLN A 96 23.18 21.32 -5.00
CA GLN A 96 21.94 20.60 -4.70
C GLN A 96 21.24 21.14 -3.45
N LYS A 97 21.94 21.89 -2.58
CA LYS A 97 21.36 22.50 -1.39
C LYS A 97 20.19 23.42 -1.72
N LYS A 98 20.25 24.13 -2.85
CA LYS A 98 19.16 24.96 -3.34
C LYS A 98 17.87 24.15 -3.55
N GLY A 99 17.98 22.93 -4.06
CA GLY A 99 16.84 22.02 -4.22
C GLY A 99 16.24 21.58 -2.89
N LEU A 100 17.05 21.41 -1.84
CA LEU A 100 16.56 21.14 -0.48
C LEU A 100 15.81 22.33 0.10
N GLU A 101 16.29 23.56 -0.12
CA GLU A 101 15.59 24.79 0.30
C GLU A 101 14.23 24.93 -0.40
N ASP A 102 14.15 24.61 -1.69
CA ASP A 102 12.91 24.66 -2.45
C ASP A 102 11.89 23.62 -1.92
N LEU A 103 12.34 22.41 -1.58
CA LEU A 103 11.52 21.39 -0.93
C LEU A 103 11.07 21.82 0.47
N LEU A 104 11.96 22.44 1.26
CA LEU A 104 11.65 22.98 2.59
C LEU A 104 10.55 24.04 2.49
N GLU A 105 10.67 24.99 1.56
CA GLU A 105 9.68 26.04 1.36
C GLU A 105 8.35 25.48 0.88
N ASN A 106 8.36 24.55 -0.07
CA ASN A 106 7.14 23.86 -0.48
C ASN A 106 6.48 23.11 0.68
N GLY A 107 7.27 22.45 1.53
CA GLY A 107 6.78 21.85 2.76
C GLY A 107 6.15 22.86 3.73
N ARG A 108 6.75 24.05 3.90
CA ARG A 108 6.16 25.12 4.71
C ARG A 108 4.83 25.61 4.14
N LEU A 109 4.73 25.78 2.82
CA LEU A 109 3.46 26.12 2.15
C LEU A 109 2.40 25.04 2.36
N ASN A 110 2.79 23.77 2.37
CA ASN A 110 1.92 22.63 2.71
C ASN A 110 1.63 22.49 4.22
N GLY A 111 2.18 23.37 5.05
CA GLY A 111 1.91 23.45 6.49
C GLY A 111 2.75 22.52 7.37
N LEU A 112 3.86 21.96 6.85
CA LEU A 112 4.72 21.05 7.61
C LEU A 112 5.60 21.84 8.60
N PRO A 113 5.49 21.58 9.92
CA PRO A 113 6.31 22.24 10.94
C PRO A 113 7.60 21.46 11.26
N ASP A 114 7.75 20.25 10.73
CA ASP A 114 8.73 19.24 11.14
C ASP A 114 9.80 18.97 10.08
N LEU A 115 10.25 20.05 9.42
CA LEU A 115 11.28 20.04 8.38
C LEU A 115 12.51 20.85 8.79
N GLU A 116 13.69 20.30 8.53
CA GLU A 116 14.96 20.98 8.72
C GLU A 116 15.99 20.51 7.70
N ILE A 117 16.93 21.39 7.33
CA ILE A 117 18.09 20.99 6.52
C ILE A 117 19.22 20.68 7.49
N LEU A 118 19.73 19.46 7.44
CA LEU A 118 20.85 18.97 8.22
C LEU A 118 22.15 19.10 7.41
N ASP A 119 23.26 19.29 8.12
CA ASP A 119 24.62 19.17 7.59
C ASP A 119 25.15 17.74 7.75
N HIS A 120 26.31 17.47 7.16
CA HIS A 120 26.97 16.16 7.19
C HIS A 120 27.05 15.56 8.59
N ASP A 121 27.52 16.32 9.59
CA ASP A 121 27.76 15.77 10.93
C ASP A 121 26.45 15.35 11.61
N ALA A 122 25.40 16.16 11.50
CA ALA A 122 24.07 15.81 12.01
C ALA A 122 23.46 14.61 11.26
N ILE A 123 23.70 14.49 9.95
CA ILE A 123 23.25 13.34 9.15
C ILE A 123 23.93 12.06 9.63
N MET A 124 25.26 12.07 9.81
CA MET A 124 26.02 10.90 10.24
C MET A 124 25.69 10.46 11.68
N GLU A 125 25.20 11.38 12.53
CA GLU A 125 24.71 11.04 13.87
C GLU A 125 23.43 10.19 13.82
N ILE A 126 22.49 10.52 12.93
CA ILE A 126 21.20 9.83 12.86
C ILE A 126 21.17 8.68 11.85
N GLU A 127 21.99 8.72 10.80
CA GLU A 127 22.10 7.71 9.75
C GLU A 127 23.56 7.36 9.44
N PRO A 128 24.27 6.68 10.36
CA PRO A 128 25.71 6.41 10.22
C PRO A 128 26.09 5.50 9.03
N ASN A 129 25.10 4.83 8.42
CA ASN A 129 25.30 3.93 7.29
C ASN A 129 24.94 4.56 5.94
N VAL A 130 24.59 5.85 5.89
CA VAL A 130 24.46 6.59 4.62
C VAL A 130 25.84 6.74 3.97
N ASN A 131 25.87 6.98 2.66
CA ASN A 131 27.08 7.33 1.96
C ASN A 131 27.76 8.56 2.63
N PRO A 132 29.02 8.44 3.07
CA PRO A 132 29.73 9.52 3.77
C PRO A 132 30.01 10.76 2.90
N GLU A 133 29.78 10.70 1.59
CA GLU A 133 29.89 11.84 0.69
C GLU A 133 28.66 12.77 0.74
N VAL A 134 27.59 12.41 1.45
CA VAL A 134 26.41 13.28 1.60
C VAL A 134 26.79 14.54 2.40
N LYS A 135 26.58 15.71 1.82
CA LYS A 135 26.91 17.00 2.45
C LYS A 135 25.74 17.61 3.22
N TYR A 136 24.53 17.46 2.68
CA TYR A 136 23.31 18.02 3.27
C TYR A 136 22.13 17.08 3.08
N ALA A 137 21.10 17.23 3.91
CA ALA A 137 19.84 16.55 3.70
C ALA A 137 18.65 17.35 4.20
N LEU A 138 17.51 17.27 3.50
CA LEU A 138 16.24 17.71 4.07
C LEU A 138 15.69 16.57 4.93
N TYR A 139 15.65 16.80 6.24
CA TYR A 139 15.06 15.89 7.22
C TYR A 139 13.59 16.22 7.45
N CYS A 140 12.74 15.20 7.43
CA CYS A 140 11.35 15.28 7.87
C CYS A 140 11.11 14.27 8.99
N LYS A 141 10.89 14.78 10.20
CA LYS A 141 10.82 13.95 11.41
C LYS A 141 9.61 13.00 11.40
N GLY A 142 8.43 13.49 11.04
CA GLY A 142 7.21 12.69 11.12
C GLY A 142 6.89 11.87 9.88
N ALA A 143 7.76 11.83 8.86
CA ALA A 143 7.67 10.84 7.79
C ALA A 143 7.92 9.43 8.35
N GLY A 144 7.54 8.39 7.61
CA GLY A 144 7.70 7.03 8.12
C GLY A 144 7.33 5.94 7.15
N VAL A 145 7.10 4.76 7.70
CA VAL A 145 6.77 3.54 6.95
C VAL A 145 5.56 2.86 7.56
N CYS A 146 4.73 2.23 6.71
CA CYS A 146 3.61 1.42 7.16
C CYS A 146 3.58 0.08 6.41
N SER A 147 2.68 -0.84 6.79
CA SER A 147 2.33 -1.97 5.92
C SER A 147 1.06 -1.61 5.12
N PRO A 148 1.16 -1.38 3.79
CA PRO A 148 0.07 -0.76 3.04
C PRO A 148 -1.11 -1.72 2.79
N TYR A 149 -0.84 -3.02 2.64
CA TYR A 149 -1.89 -4.03 2.54
C TYR A 149 -2.52 -4.34 3.90
N GLU A 150 -1.74 -4.39 4.99
CA GLU A 150 -2.33 -4.53 6.35
C GLU A 150 -3.20 -3.33 6.70
N MET A 151 -2.82 -2.12 6.28
CA MET A 151 -3.65 -0.92 6.46
C MET A 151 -4.99 -1.03 5.72
N ALA A 152 -4.97 -1.38 4.43
CA ALA A 152 -6.20 -1.55 3.67
C ALA A 152 -7.09 -2.70 4.20
N ILE A 153 -6.48 -3.81 4.62
CA ILE A 153 -7.20 -4.94 5.24
C ILE A 153 -7.82 -4.49 6.57
N ALA A 154 -7.07 -3.83 7.45
CA ALA A 154 -7.57 -3.38 8.74
C ALA A 154 -8.70 -2.34 8.62
N LEU A 155 -8.59 -1.43 7.64
CA LEU A 155 -9.65 -0.48 7.29
C LEU A 155 -10.92 -1.22 6.83
N ALA A 156 -10.78 -2.21 5.95
CA ALA A 156 -11.90 -3.01 5.45
C ALA A 156 -12.55 -3.86 6.54
N GLU A 157 -11.76 -4.58 7.35
CA GLU A 157 -12.27 -5.40 8.46
C GLU A 157 -13.02 -4.54 9.46
N ASN A 158 -12.50 -3.35 9.80
CA ASN A 158 -13.18 -2.43 10.70
C ASN A 158 -14.46 -1.84 10.07
N ALA A 159 -14.46 -1.51 8.77
CA ALA A 159 -15.66 -1.06 8.08
C ALA A 159 -16.75 -2.15 8.07
N VAL A 160 -16.39 -3.41 7.81
CA VAL A 160 -17.32 -4.55 7.84
C VAL A 160 -17.85 -4.79 9.25
N ALA A 161 -17.00 -4.72 10.28
CA ALA A 161 -17.43 -4.82 11.68
C ALA A 161 -18.40 -3.71 12.09
N ASN A 162 -18.39 -2.57 11.39
CA ASN A 162 -19.32 -1.45 11.55
C ASN A 162 -20.44 -1.43 10.49
N GLY A 163 -20.76 -2.58 9.88
CA GLY A 163 -21.96 -2.75 9.07
C GLY A 163 -21.82 -2.45 7.57
N VAL A 164 -20.62 -2.16 7.07
CA VAL A 164 -20.40 -2.08 5.61
C VAL A 164 -20.49 -3.47 4.99
N GLU A 165 -21.27 -3.61 3.91
CA GLU A 165 -21.36 -4.85 3.15
C GLU A 165 -20.25 -4.89 2.07
N LEU A 166 -19.27 -5.78 2.23
CA LEU A 166 -18.19 -6.00 1.27
C LEU A 166 -18.55 -7.10 0.27
N TYR A 167 -18.43 -6.79 -1.02
CA TYR A 167 -18.66 -7.70 -2.14
C TYR A 167 -17.36 -7.88 -2.93
N LEU A 168 -16.71 -9.03 -2.73
CA LEU A 168 -15.52 -9.44 -3.50
C LEU A 168 -15.94 -10.11 -4.81
N GLU A 169 -15.01 -10.27 -5.75
CA GLU A 169 -15.27 -10.90 -7.06
C GLU A 169 -16.47 -10.29 -7.81
N THR A 170 -16.73 -9.00 -7.58
CA THR A 170 -17.90 -8.27 -8.05
C THR A 170 -17.48 -7.12 -8.97
N PRO A 171 -16.96 -7.42 -10.18
CA PRO A 171 -16.59 -6.40 -11.16
C PRO A 171 -17.83 -5.61 -11.60
N VAL A 172 -17.77 -4.28 -11.47
CA VAL A 172 -18.80 -3.39 -12.03
C VAL A 172 -18.70 -3.39 -13.56
N LYS A 173 -19.82 -3.65 -14.23
CA LYS A 173 -19.93 -3.76 -15.69
C LYS A 173 -20.66 -2.58 -16.32
N ALA A 174 -21.65 -2.01 -15.61
CA ALA A 174 -22.43 -0.87 -16.08
C ALA A 174 -22.99 -0.07 -14.89
N ILE A 175 -23.29 1.21 -15.13
CA ILE A 175 -23.93 2.10 -14.16
C ILE A 175 -25.00 2.88 -14.89
N GLU A 176 -26.26 2.67 -14.52
CA GLU A 176 -27.40 3.32 -15.15
C GLU A 176 -28.02 4.35 -14.21
N GLN A 177 -28.25 5.57 -14.69
CA GLN A 177 -28.95 6.60 -13.92
C GLN A 177 -30.45 6.27 -13.84
N THR A 178 -31.01 6.35 -12.64
CA THR A 178 -32.45 6.20 -12.39
C THR A 178 -33.04 7.53 -11.93
N LYS A 179 -34.35 7.58 -11.70
CA LYS A 179 -35.02 8.79 -11.19
C LYS A 179 -34.56 9.20 -9.79
N THR A 180 -34.02 8.26 -9.02
CA THR A 180 -33.73 8.44 -7.58
C THR A 180 -32.27 8.12 -7.21
N GLY A 181 -31.41 7.83 -8.18
CA GLY A 181 -30.02 7.44 -7.95
C GLY A 181 -29.46 6.62 -9.12
N PHE A 182 -28.84 5.48 -8.82
CA PHE A 182 -28.15 4.64 -9.80
C PHE A 182 -28.47 3.16 -9.61
N ASP A 183 -28.49 2.43 -10.71
CA ASP A 183 -28.41 0.98 -10.76
C ASP A 183 -26.98 0.60 -11.16
N VAL A 184 -26.21 0.09 -10.21
CA VAL A 184 -24.84 -0.41 -10.47
C VAL A 184 -24.93 -1.90 -10.76
N ILE A 185 -24.61 -2.30 -11.99
CA ILE A 185 -24.68 -3.69 -12.45
C ILE A 185 -23.28 -4.31 -12.32
N ALA A 186 -23.14 -5.37 -11.54
CA ALA A 186 -21.85 -5.96 -11.21
C ALA A 186 -21.91 -7.48 -11.02
N GLY A 187 -20.74 -8.14 -11.02
CA GLY A 187 -20.64 -9.59 -10.78
C GLY A 187 -21.41 -10.39 -11.82
N ASP A 188 -22.22 -11.37 -11.39
CA ASP A 188 -23.13 -12.15 -12.24
C ASP A 188 -24.44 -11.38 -12.52
N ASP A 189 -24.30 -10.13 -12.99
CA ASP A 189 -25.39 -9.21 -13.34
C ASP A 189 -26.32 -8.86 -12.17
N GLN A 190 -25.78 -8.89 -10.96
CA GLN A 190 -26.44 -8.36 -9.76
C GLN A 190 -26.60 -6.84 -9.87
N VAL A 191 -27.77 -6.33 -9.47
CA VAL A 191 -28.08 -4.90 -9.48
C VAL A 191 -28.04 -4.34 -8.06
N PHE A 192 -27.19 -3.34 -7.85
CA PHE A 192 -27.07 -2.58 -6.61
C PHE A 192 -27.73 -1.21 -6.80
N ASN A 193 -28.98 -1.05 -6.31
CA ASN A 193 -29.65 0.25 -6.33
C ASN A 193 -29.06 1.15 -5.24
N THR A 194 -28.58 2.32 -5.60
CA THR A 194 -27.92 3.26 -4.68
C THR A 194 -28.30 4.71 -4.93
N ARG A 195 -28.17 5.58 -3.92
CA ARG A 195 -28.38 7.02 -4.07
C ARG A 195 -27.13 7.73 -4.58
N TYR A 196 -25.97 7.35 -4.02
CA TYR A 196 -24.66 7.90 -4.36
C TYR A 196 -23.71 6.79 -4.85
N VAL A 197 -22.81 7.14 -5.76
CA VAL A 197 -21.71 6.28 -6.22
C VAL A 197 -20.39 7.00 -5.96
N VAL A 198 -19.44 6.29 -5.35
CA VAL A 198 -18.06 6.76 -5.18
C VAL A 198 -17.14 5.89 -6.03
N ASN A 199 -16.54 6.50 -7.06
CA ASN A 199 -15.58 5.88 -7.94
C ASN A 199 -14.16 5.97 -7.33
N ALA A 200 -13.69 4.87 -6.74
CA ALA A 200 -12.36 4.73 -6.16
C ALA A 200 -11.54 3.60 -6.86
N ALA A 201 -11.80 3.38 -8.15
CA ALA A 201 -11.36 2.20 -8.89
C ALA A 201 -9.88 2.22 -9.33
N GLY A 202 -9.07 3.16 -8.82
CA GLY A 202 -7.64 3.26 -9.10
C GLY A 202 -7.33 3.31 -10.60
N LEU A 203 -6.64 2.29 -11.12
CA LEU A 203 -6.27 2.17 -12.54
C LEU A 203 -7.46 2.09 -13.51
N TYR A 204 -8.68 1.91 -13.01
CA TYR A 204 -9.90 1.79 -13.80
C TYR A 204 -10.86 2.97 -13.58
N SER A 205 -10.43 4.02 -12.88
CA SER A 205 -11.31 5.14 -12.50
C SER A 205 -11.88 5.88 -13.72
N ASP A 206 -11.10 6.03 -14.78
CA ASP A 206 -11.57 6.60 -16.05
C ASP A 206 -12.62 5.72 -16.73
N LYS A 207 -12.42 4.40 -16.72
CA LYS A 207 -13.38 3.43 -17.28
C LYS A 207 -14.71 3.42 -16.51
N ILE A 208 -14.66 3.51 -15.19
CA ILE A 208 -15.87 3.62 -14.35
C ILE A 208 -16.58 4.95 -14.60
N ALA A 209 -15.85 6.06 -14.69
CA ALA A 209 -16.42 7.36 -15.04
C ALA A 209 -17.10 7.35 -16.43
N ALA A 210 -16.50 6.66 -17.41
CA ALA A 210 -17.05 6.50 -18.75
C ALA A 210 -18.41 5.78 -18.77
N MET A 211 -18.70 4.90 -17.80
CA MET A 211 -20.00 4.21 -17.71
C MET A 211 -21.18 5.17 -17.50
N VAL A 212 -20.94 6.33 -16.89
CA VAL A 212 -21.95 7.39 -16.71
C VAL A 212 -21.77 8.55 -17.71
N GLY A 213 -21.02 8.31 -18.79
CA GLY A 213 -20.83 9.28 -19.89
C GLY A 213 -19.83 10.39 -19.60
N LEU A 214 -18.94 10.21 -18.62
CA LEU A 214 -17.86 11.14 -18.28
C LEU A 214 -16.56 10.75 -18.98
N ASN A 215 -15.82 11.75 -19.45
CA ASN A 215 -14.55 11.57 -20.16
C ASN A 215 -13.57 12.71 -19.84
N ASP A 216 -13.72 13.31 -18.65
CA ASP A 216 -13.01 14.53 -18.24
C ASP A 216 -11.51 14.27 -17.95
N PHE A 217 -11.14 13.00 -17.74
CA PHE A 217 -9.76 12.57 -17.52
C PHE A 217 -9.50 11.15 -18.07
N GLN A 218 -8.23 10.81 -18.24
CA GLN A 218 -7.76 9.45 -18.51
C GLN A 218 -6.75 9.02 -17.45
N ILE A 219 -6.66 7.71 -17.19
CA ILE A 219 -5.59 7.14 -16.37
C ILE A 219 -4.44 6.69 -17.25
N LEU A 220 -3.25 7.21 -16.95
CA LEU A 220 -1.98 6.92 -17.59
C LEU A 220 -1.13 6.06 -16.64
N PRO A 221 -1.02 4.74 -16.88
CA PRO A 221 -0.26 3.86 -16.00
C PRO A 221 1.23 4.25 -15.95
N ARG A 222 1.79 4.35 -14.74
CA ARG A 222 3.23 4.51 -14.53
C ARG A 222 3.75 3.41 -13.62
N SER A 223 4.57 2.52 -14.17
CA SER A 223 5.18 1.42 -13.42
C SER A 223 6.38 1.90 -12.59
N GLY A 224 6.77 1.07 -11.63
CA GLY A 224 7.96 1.22 -10.83
C GLY A 224 8.31 -0.11 -10.18
N GLU A 225 9.52 -0.60 -10.41
CA GLU A 225 10.01 -1.88 -9.90
C GLU A 225 10.76 -1.73 -8.58
N TYR A 226 10.73 -2.78 -7.78
CA TYR A 226 11.37 -2.79 -6.46
C TYR A 226 12.13 -4.08 -6.24
N LEU A 227 13.23 -4.00 -5.45
CA LEU A 227 13.87 -5.17 -4.86
C LEU A 227 13.62 -5.16 -3.36
N LEU A 228 13.21 -6.31 -2.84
CA LEU A 228 13.00 -6.57 -1.42
C LEU A 228 14.04 -7.57 -0.92
N MET A 229 14.73 -7.20 0.14
CA MET A 229 15.71 -8.02 0.83
C MET A 229 15.08 -8.75 2.03
N VAL A 230 15.77 -9.74 2.57
CA VAL A 230 15.31 -10.54 3.71
C VAL A 230 15.02 -9.69 4.96
N ARG A 231 14.07 -10.14 5.78
CA ARG A 231 13.84 -9.57 7.11
C ARG A 231 15.13 -9.55 7.93
N GLY A 232 15.37 -8.44 8.61
CA GLY A 232 16.60 -8.16 9.35
C GLY A 232 17.58 -7.26 8.59
N SER A 233 17.57 -7.28 7.25
CA SER A 233 18.45 -6.40 6.45
C SER A 233 18.10 -4.92 6.59
N GLY A 234 16.86 -4.58 6.98
CA GLY A 234 16.44 -3.21 7.22
C GLY A 234 17.12 -2.55 8.42
N SER A 235 17.73 -3.33 9.33
CA SER A 235 18.46 -2.78 10.49
C SER A 235 19.70 -1.95 10.12
N ALA A 236 20.14 -2.03 8.86
CA ALA A 236 21.23 -1.21 8.35
C ALA A 236 20.84 0.27 8.15
N ILE A 237 19.55 0.60 8.09
CA ILE A 237 19.06 1.94 7.75
C ILE A 237 18.02 2.36 8.78
N ASN A 238 18.17 3.57 9.33
CA ASN A 238 17.31 4.10 10.38
C ASN A 238 16.13 4.92 9.83
N GLN A 239 16.28 5.58 8.69
CA GLN A 239 15.26 6.46 8.10
C GLN A 239 14.89 6.08 6.66
N VAL A 240 13.88 6.73 6.10
CA VAL A 240 13.61 6.65 4.66
C VAL A 240 14.60 7.54 3.90
N LEU A 241 15.52 6.95 3.14
CA LEU A 241 16.54 7.69 2.41
C LEU A 241 16.09 7.90 0.95
N PHE A 242 15.95 9.16 0.56
CA PHE A 242 15.62 9.58 -0.80
C PHE A 242 16.84 10.21 -1.45
N GLN A 243 17.08 9.86 -2.70
CA GLN A 243 17.92 10.66 -3.57
C GLN A 243 17.17 11.93 -4.00
N MET A 244 17.90 12.96 -4.46
CA MET A 244 17.27 14.17 -4.99
C MET A 244 16.25 13.84 -6.09
N PRO A 245 15.04 14.41 -6.05
CA PRO A 245 14.03 14.18 -7.08
C PRO A 245 14.52 14.53 -8.49
N THR A 246 14.09 13.76 -9.48
CA THR A 246 14.31 14.04 -10.90
C THR A 246 13.00 14.47 -11.55
N LYS A 247 13.04 14.86 -12.84
CA LYS A 247 11.81 15.17 -13.61
C LYS A 247 10.82 14.00 -13.67
N MET A 248 11.29 12.75 -13.50
CA MET A 248 10.49 11.54 -13.65
C MET A 248 9.91 11.02 -12.32
N GLY A 249 10.41 11.48 -11.17
CA GLY A 249 9.94 11.01 -9.87
C GLY A 249 10.84 11.40 -8.69
N LYS A 250 10.55 10.82 -7.52
CA LYS A 250 11.20 11.11 -6.23
C LYS A 250 12.59 10.47 -6.05
N GLY A 251 13.20 9.98 -7.14
CA GLY A 251 14.45 9.21 -7.12
C GLY A 251 14.29 7.78 -6.59
N ILE A 252 15.37 7.01 -6.66
CA ILE A 252 15.48 5.72 -5.97
C ILE A 252 15.57 6.00 -4.47
N LEU A 253 14.77 5.26 -3.70
CA LEU A 253 14.85 5.29 -2.25
C LEU A 253 15.45 3.99 -1.71
N VAL A 254 16.05 4.11 -0.53
CA VAL A 254 16.50 2.99 0.29
C VAL A 254 15.80 3.13 1.64
N THR A 255 15.02 2.13 2.03
CA THR A 255 14.21 2.21 3.26
C THR A 255 14.10 0.86 3.94
N PRO A 256 14.07 0.82 5.29
CA PRO A 256 13.50 -0.33 5.97
C PRO A 256 11.99 -0.39 5.70
N THR A 257 11.41 -1.59 5.70
CA THR A 257 9.96 -1.78 5.79
C THR A 257 9.55 -1.85 7.27
N TYR A 258 8.25 -1.70 7.56
CA TYR A 258 7.75 -1.84 8.94
C TYR A 258 8.21 -3.14 9.62
N HIS A 259 8.24 -4.25 8.88
CA HIS A 259 8.65 -5.58 9.37
C HIS A 259 10.16 -5.85 9.30
N GLY A 260 10.98 -4.86 8.92
CA GLY A 260 12.44 -4.92 8.99
C GLY A 260 13.13 -5.54 7.78
N ASN A 261 12.45 -5.67 6.65
CA ASN A 261 13.12 -5.91 5.36
C ASN A 261 13.80 -4.61 4.89
N LEU A 262 14.80 -4.70 4.02
CA LEU A 262 15.28 -3.54 3.25
C LEU A 262 14.57 -3.53 1.89
N LEU A 263 14.05 -2.37 1.49
CA LEU A 263 13.39 -2.14 0.22
C LEU A 263 14.16 -1.07 -0.55
N ILE A 264 14.43 -1.34 -1.83
CA ILE A 264 15.04 -0.38 -2.74
C ILE A 264 14.19 -0.19 -4.00
N GLY A 265 14.20 1.02 -4.55
CA GLY A 265 13.44 1.41 -5.73
C GLY A 265 12.57 2.64 -5.48
N PRO A 266 11.54 2.90 -6.29
CA PRO A 266 11.39 2.33 -7.62
C PRO A 266 12.05 3.18 -8.69
N ASP A 267 12.26 2.56 -9.84
CA ASP A 267 12.35 3.32 -11.08
C ASP A 267 10.98 3.91 -11.47
N ALA A 268 10.93 4.56 -12.64
CA ALA A 268 9.71 5.15 -13.15
C ALA A 268 9.64 5.05 -14.68
N VAL A 269 8.67 4.30 -15.18
CA VAL A 269 8.41 4.12 -16.61
C VAL A 269 6.94 4.43 -16.89
N ASN A 270 6.68 5.33 -17.86
CA ASN A 270 5.33 5.55 -18.35
C ASN A 270 5.00 4.40 -19.30
N GLU A 271 3.92 3.69 -19.02
CA GLU A 271 3.54 2.52 -19.79
C GLU A 271 2.38 2.83 -20.73
N GLU A 272 2.36 2.19 -21.90
CA GLU A 272 1.18 2.23 -22.78
C GLU A 272 0.03 1.37 -22.23
N SER A 273 0.38 0.32 -21.47
CA SER A 273 -0.58 -0.59 -20.84
C SER A 273 -0.08 -1.06 -19.47
N VAL A 274 -0.93 -1.67 -18.66
CA VAL A 274 -0.54 -2.10 -17.31
C VAL A 274 0.44 -3.26 -17.40
N ASP A 275 1.71 -2.98 -17.10
CA ASP A 275 2.76 -3.99 -16.93
C ASP A 275 3.03 -4.23 -15.44
N ARG A 276 3.07 -5.51 -15.06
CA ARG A 276 3.32 -5.98 -13.69
C ARG A 276 4.55 -6.89 -13.60
N ASP A 277 5.20 -7.17 -14.73
CA ASP A 277 6.40 -7.99 -14.80
C ASP A 277 7.60 -7.21 -14.24
N THR A 278 8.66 -7.92 -13.88
CA THR A 278 9.92 -7.32 -13.43
C THR A 278 11.03 -7.62 -14.42
N HIS A 279 11.98 -6.71 -14.63
CA HIS A 279 12.95 -6.78 -15.71
C HIS A 279 14.39 -6.66 -15.19
N ALA A 280 15.30 -7.51 -15.70
CA ALA A 280 16.63 -7.68 -15.11
C ALA A 280 17.45 -6.38 -15.16
N GLU A 281 17.38 -5.70 -16.31
CA GLU A 281 18.04 -4.42 -16.57
C GLU A 281 17.50 -3.31 -15.66
N ARG A 282 16.19 -3.25 -15.43
CA ARG A 282 15.55 -2.26 -14.55
C ARG A 282 15.96 -2.49 -13.10
N LEU A 283 15.93 -3.75 -12.64
CA LEU A 283 16.36 -4.13 -11.30
C LEU A 283 17.87 -3.89 -11.08
N LEU A 284 18.72 -4.14 -12.09
CA LEU A 284 20.14 -3.80 -12.05
C LEU A 284 20.34 -2.29 -11.90
N LYS A 285 19.63 -1.48 -12.70
CA LYS A 285 19.68 -0.02 -12.60
C LYS A 285 19.28 0.47 -11.21
N ILE A 286 18.17 -0.03 -10.68
CA ILE A 286 17.72 0.27 -9.32
C ILE A 286 18.80 -0.07 -8.29
N PHE A 287 19.43 -1.25 -8.41
CA PHE A 287 20.47 -1.67 -7.49
C PHE A 287 21.72 -0.79 -7.59
N LYS A 288 22.21 -0.47 -8.80
CA LYS A 288 23.32 0.46 -9.03
C LYS A 288 23.03 1.83 -8.43
N GLU A 289 21.88 2.42 -8.72
CA GLU A 289 21.51 3.73 -8.17
C GLU A 289 21.39 3.68 -6.65
N ALA A 290 20.83 2.61 -6.07
CA ALA A 290 20.73 2.46 -4.62
C ALA A 290 22.09 2.38 -3.91
N THR A 291 23.14 1.85 -4.56
CA THR A 291 24.51 1.85 -3.99
C THR A 291 25.11 3.24 -3.81
N LEU A 292 24.59 4.26 -4.50
CA LEU A 292 24.99 5.65 -4.28
C LEU A 292 24.51 6.18 -2.91
N THR A 293 23.48 5.55 -2.34
CA THR A 293 22.89 5.95 -1.05
C THR A 293 23.56 5.28 0.14
N THR A 294 23.99 4.03 0.02
CA THR A 294 24.64 3.27 1.10
C THR A 294 25.45 2.10 0.55
N ASP A 295 26.55 1.78 1.23
CA ASP A 295 27.40 0.61 0.96
C ASP A 295 26.87 -0.69 1.59
N LYS A 296 25.77 -0.62 2.36
CA LYS A 296 25.22 -1.77 3.11
C LYS A 296 24.34 -2.71 2.29
N LEU A 297 24.20 -2.47 0.99
CA LEU A 297 23.40 -3.33 0.12
C LEU A 297 24.09 -4.67 -0.15
N ASN A 298 23.33 -5.76 -0.03
CA ASN A 298 23.83 -7.10 -0.34
C ASN A 298 22.79 -7.86 -1.18
N ILE A 299 23.07 -8.02 -2.48
CA ILE A 299 22.13 -8.68 -3.39
C ILE A 299 21.86 -10.14 -3.02
N LYS A 300 22.76 -10.83 -2.31
CA LYS A 300 22.52 -12.21 -1.85
C LYS A 300 21.37 -12.29 -0.84
N GLN A 301 21.05 -11.17 -0.19
CA GLN A 301 19.90 -11.04 0.71
C GLN A 301 18.56 -10.85 -0.03
N PHE A 302 18.57 -10.75 -1.36
CA PHE A 302 17.35 -10.64 -2.16
C PHE A 302 16.39 -11.80 -1.88
N ILE A 303 15.10 -11.47 -1.75
CA ILE A 303 14.03 -12.45 -1.59
C ILE A 303 12.94 -12.31 -2.65
N ARG A 304 12.67 -11.10 -3.15
CA ARG A 304 11.57 -10.87 -4.11
C ARG A 304 11.72 -9.51 -4.82
N SER A 305 11.26 -9.46 -6.05
CA SER A 305 10.97 -8.22 -6.79
C SER A 305 9.46 -8.09 -7.04
N PHE A 306 9.01 -6.86 -7.27
CA PHE A 306 7.63 -6.59 -7.68
C PHE A 306 7.52 -5.26 -8.42
N THR A 307 6.44 -5.11 -9.18
CA THR A 307 6.11 -3.89 -9.94
C THR A 307 4.86 -3.24 -9.38
N GLY A 308 4.97 -1.98 -9.01
CA GLY A 308 3.85 -1.12 -8.62
C GLY A 308 3.41 -0.25 -9.78
N VAL A 309 2.10 -0.16 -10.04
CA VAL A 309 1.56 0.65 -11.14
C VAL A 309 0.72 1.80 -10.56
N ARG A 310 1.14 3.03 -10.81
CA ARG A 310 0.46 4.25 -10.35
C ARG A 310 -0.66 4.62 -11.33
N ALA A 311 -1.80 5.01 -10.78
CA ALA A 311 -2.93 5.56 -11.54
C ALA A 311 -2.74 7.08 -11.71
N VAL A 312 -1.83 7.49 -12.59
CA VAL A 312 -1.61 8.92 -12.88
C VAL A 312 -2.77 9.41 -13.74
N SER A 313 -3.33 10.59 -13.47
CA SER A 313 -4.34 11.18 -14.35
C SER A 313 -3.71 12.12 -15.38
N THR A 314 -4.42 12.39 -16.47
CA THR A 314 -4.07 13.45 -17.44
C THR A 314 -3.99 14.85 -16.84
N THR A 315 -4.57 15.08 -15.65
CA THR A 315 -4.48 16.34 -14.91
C THR A 315 -3.20 16.47 -14.07
N ASP A 316 -2.45 15.37 -13.90
CA ASP A 316 -1.30 15.24 -12.99
C ASP A 316 -1.58 15.75 -11.55
N ASP A 317 -2.83 15.58 -11.10
CA ASP A 317 -3.30 15.83 -9.76
C ASP A 317 -4.38 14.81 -9.35
N PHE A 318 -4.74 14.82 -8.07
CA PHE A 318 -5.87 14.08 -7.54
C PHE A 318 -7.18 14.72 -8.00
N ILE A 319 -8.12 13.89 -8.41
CA ILE A 319 -9.48 14.29 -8.79
C ILE A 319 -10.40 13.79 -7.68
N ILE A 320 -10.91 14.70 -6.85
CA ILE A 320 -11.75 14.40 -5.69
C ILE A 320 -12.91 15.39 -5.69
N GLU A 321 -13.99 15.01 -6.37
CA GLU A 321 -15.11 15.92 -6.64
C GLU A 321 -16.40 15.15 -6.93
N GLU A 322 -17.54 15.82 -6.72
CA GLU A 322 -18.78 15.43 -7.37
C GLU A 322 -18.68 15.80 -8.85
N SER A 323 -18.96 14.84 -9.73
CA SER A 323 -18.88 15.04 -11.17
C SER A 323 -20.07 15.86 -11.71
N ARG A 324 -20.04 16.16 -13.02
CA ARG A 324 -21.22 16.74 -13.71
C ARG A 324 -22.44 15.82 -13.74
N VAL A 325 -22.29 14.54 -13.38
CA VAL A 325 -23.41 13.64 -13.08
C VAL A 325 -23.68 13.74 -11.58
N PRO A 326 -24.82 14.34 -11.15
CA PRO A 326 -25.12 14.52 -9.74
C PRO A 326 -25.06 13.20 -8.96
N HIS A 327 -24.56 13.25 -7.74
CA HIS A 327 -24.38 12.13 -6.80
C HIS A 327 -23.37 11.06 -7.25
N PHE A 328 -22.59 11.32 -8.31
CA PHE A 328 -21.46 10.49 -8.72
C PHE A 328 -20.14 11.20 -8.37
N ILE A 329 -19.40 10.65 -7.40
CA ILE A 329 -18.19 11.23 -6.85
C ILE A 329 -16.98 10.52 -7.46
N ASN A 330 -16.10 11.27 -8.12
CA ASN A 330 -14.82 10.77 -8.59
C ASN A 330 -13.77 10.91 -7.50
N VAL A 331 -13.04 9.82 -7.22
CA VAL A 331 -11.83 9.79 -6.40
C VAL A 331 -10.74 9.10 -7.22
N ALA A 332 -10.25 9.83 -8.23
CA ALA A 332 -9.46 9.31 -9.34
C ALA A 332 -8.07 9.97 -9.42
N GLY A 333 -7.16 9.37 -10.20
CA GLY A 333 -5.81 9.92 -10.39
C GLY A 333 -4.92 9.82 -9.15
N ILE A 334 -5.28 8.97 -8.18
CA ILE A 334 -4.62 8.87 -6.88
C ILE A 334 -3.28 8.13 -7.00
N GLN A 335 -2.27 8.85 -7.48
CA GLN A 335 -0.85 8.46 -7.48
C GLN A 335 -0.18 8.74 -6.12
N SER A 336 1.16 8.65 -6.02
CA SER A 336 1.88 9.09 -4.82
C SER A 336 1.56 10.57 -4.53
N PRO A 337 1.26 10.97 -3.28
CA PRO A 337 1.32 10.23 -2.02
C PRO A 337 -0.04 9.66 -1.55
N GLY A 338 -0.70 8.84 -2.38
CA GLY A 338 -2.07 8.35 -2.18
C GLY A 338 -2.33 7.58 -0.89
N ILE A 339 -1.40 6.70 -0.46
CA ILE A 339 -1.53 6.00 0.84
C ILE A 339 -1.51 6.99 1.99
N THR A 340 -0.51 7.88 2.01
CA THR A 340 -0.40 8.90 3.05
C THR A 340 -1.61 9.82 3.09
N SER A 341 -2.20 10.11 1.93
CA SER A 341 -3.33 11.01 1.80
C SER A 341 -4.68 10.34 2.09
N SER A 342 -4.75 9.01 2.11
CA SER A 342 -6.02 8.27 2.10
C SER A 342 -6.97 8.63 3.25
N PRO A 343 -6.52 8.89 4.50
CA PRO A 343 -7.44 9.29 5.57
C PRO A 343 -8.07 10.67 5.34
N ALA A 344 -7.28 11.64 4.87
CA ALA A 344 -7.78 12.98 4.56
C ALA A 344 -8.69 12.97 3.33
N ILE A 345 -8.37 12.15 2.32
CA ILE A 345 -9.24 11.94 1.16
C ILE A 345 -10.60 11.39 1.59
N ALA A 346 -10.64 10.45 2.52
CA ALA A 346 -11.90 9.90 3.01
C ALA A 346 -12.78 10.97 3.68
N GLN A 347 -12.20 11.81 4.53
CA GLN A 347 -12.90 12.95 5.15
C GLN A 347 -13.42 13.96 4.12
N MET A 348 -12.63 14.25 3.07
CA MET A 348 -13.07 15.11 1.97
C MET A 348 -14.27 14.51 1.23
N VAL A 349 -14.25 13.21 0.94
CA VAL A 349 -15.35 12.51 0.27
C VAL A 349 -16.62 12.54 1.12
N ALA A 350 -16.51 12.34 2.43
CA ALA A 350 -17.65 12.50 3.34
C ALA A 350 -18.21 13.93 3.30
N GLY A 351 -17.35 14.94 3.25
CA GLY A 351 -17.75 16.34 3.05
C GLY A 351 -18.51 16.57 1.75
N ILE A 352 -17.99 16.07 0.63
CA ILE A 352 -18.64 16.17 -0.70
C ILE A 352 -20.02 15.48 -0.69
N LEU A 353 -20.12 14.28 -0.13
CA LEU A 353 -21.39 13.55 -0.02
C LEU A 353 -22.41 14.34 0.81
N LYS A 354 -21.97 14.95 1.91
CA LYS A 354 -22.83 15.81 2.75
C LYS A 354 -23.32 17.04 1.99
N ASP A 355 -22.43 17.72 1.27
CA ASP A 355 -22.78 18.90 0.46
C ASP A 355 -23.74 18.52 -0.70
N ALA A 356 -23.61 17.30 -1.24
CA ALA A 356 -24.52 16.69 -2.19
C ALA A 356 -25.83 16.16 -1.55
N GLY A 357 -26.09 16.44 -0.27
CA GLY A 357 -27.35 16.17 0.41
C GLY A 357 -27.44 14.84 1.17
N LEU A 358 -26.34 14.09 1.34
CA LEU A 358 -26.32 12.91 2.18
C LEU A 358 -26.37 13.29 3.66
N ALA A 359 -27.33 12.73 4.40
CA ALA A 359 -27.45 12.95 5.83
C ALA A 359 -26.42 12.11 6.60
N LEU A 360 -25.37 12.76 7.09
CA LEU A 360 -24.34 12.13 7.93
C LEU A 360 -24.71 12.22 9.41
N LYS A 361 -25.55 11.29 9.87
CA LYS A 361 -25.91 11.13 11.28
C LYS A 361 -24.96 10.11 11.92
N GLU A 362 -24.21 10.50 12.94
CA GLU A 362 -23.31 9.60 13.67
C GLU A 362 -24.05 8.37 14.20
N ASP A 363 -23.46 7.20 14.04
CA ASP A 363 -23.92 5.94 14.63
C ASP A 363 -23.30 5.78 16.04
N PRO A 364 -24.11 5.78 17.12
CA PRO A 364 -23.61 5.55 18.47
C PRO A 364 -22.98 4.16 18.67
N GLY A 365 -23.21 3.22 17.75
CA GLY A 365 -22.62 1.88 17.75
C GLY A 365 -21.24 1.78 17.12
N PHE A 366 -20.72 2.87 16.51
CA PHE A 366 -19.43 2.83 15.82
C PHE A 366 -18.29 2.44 16.77
N ASN A 367 -17.56 1.39 16.41
CA ASN A 367 -16.35 0.94 17.07
C ASN A 367 -15.12 1.22 16.18
N PRO A 368 -14.26 2.19 16.55
CA PRO A 368 -13.06 2.50 15.76
C PRO A 368 -11.99 1.41 15.85
N HIS A 369 -12.06 0.53 16.85
CA HIS A 369 -10.98 -0.38 17.21
C HIS A 369 -11.04 -1.71 16.47
N ARG A 370 -9.86 -2.21 16.10
CA ARG A 370 -9.64 -3.54 15.53
C ARG A 370 -8.34 -4.12 16.08
N ASP A 371 -8.41 -5.31 16.65
CA ASP A 371 -7.26 -6.00 17.24
C ASP A 371 -6.23 -6.39 16.17
N PRO A 372 -4.91 -6.46 16.45
CA PRO A 372 -3.93 -6.97 15.50
C PRO A 372 -4.15 -8.46 15.17
N ILE A 373 -3.86 -8.88 13.93
CA ILE A 373 -3.66 -10.32 13.60
C ILE A 373 -2.23 -10.72 13.98
N ILE A 374 -1.26 -9.88 13.64
CA ILE A 374 0.14 -10.04 14.00
C ILE A 374 0.66 -8.76 14.65
N THR A 375 1.63 -8.91 15.54
CA THR A 375 2.42 -7.82 16.08
C THR A 375 3.86 -7.94 15.61
N LYS A 376 4.52 -6.80 15.38
CA LYS A 376 5.95 -6.78 15.13
C LYS A 376 6.66 -7.30 16.37
N LYS A 377 7.45 -8.36 16.21
CA LYS A 377 8.18 -9.03 17.29
C LYS A 377 9.58 -9.40 16.85
N GLU A 378 10.50 -9.51 17.81
CA GLU A 378 11.74 -10.23 17.59
C GLU A 378 11.45 -11.72 17.38
N LEU A 379 12.21 -12.35 16.48
CA LEU A 379 12.01 -13.74 16.14
C LEU A 379 12.83 -14.62 17.08
N ALA A 380 12.18 -15.58 17.74
CA ALA A 380 12.84 -16.57 18.59
C ALA A 380 13.86 -17.44 17.80
N PRO A 381 14.90 -17.97 18.46
CA PRO A 381 15.87 -18.87 17.84
C PRO A 381 15.21 -20.11 17.21
N MET A 382 15.71 -20.53 16.05
CA MET A 382 15.12 -21.65 15.28
C MET A 382 14.98 -22.93 16.12
N LYS A 383 15.92 -23.22 17.03
CA LYS A 383 15.89 -24.40 17.91
C LYS A 383 14.61 -24.50 18.78
N GLU A 384 14.02 -23.35 19.14
CA GLU A 384 12.79 -23.28 19.94
C GLU A 384 11.54 -23.44 19.06
N ILE A 385 11.67 -23.08 17.78
CA ILE A 385 10.58 -23.16 16.79
C ILE A 385 10.44 -24.56 16.19
N LEU A 386 11.55 -25.29 16.02
CA LEU A 386 11.55 -26.60 15.36
C LEU A 386 10.59 -27.62 16.01
N PRO A 387 10.55 -27.81 17.35
CA PRO A 387 9.62 -28.76 17.96
C PRO A 387 8.14 -28.43 17.71
N LEU A 388 7.81 -27.14 17.56
CA LEU A 388 6.44 -26.69 17.31
C LEU A 388 5.95 -27.01 15.89
N LEU A 389 6.85 -27.36 14.97
CA LEU A 389 6.50 -27.75 13.60
C LEU A 389 5.84 -29.13 13.53
N ASP A 390 6.07 -29.98 14.54
CA ASP A 390 5.63 -31.37 14.59
C ASP A 390 4.33 -31.54 15.42
N LEU A 391 3.82 -30.45 15.99
CA LEU A 391 2.50 -30.43 16.63
C LEU A 391 1.40 -30.80 15.63
N PRO A 392 0.34 -31.49 16.09
CA PRO A 392 -0.72 -31.98 15.21
C PRO A 392 -1.58 -30.84 14.64
N LEU A 393 -2.11 -31.03 13.43
CA LEU A 393 -3.06 -30.10 12.81
C LEU A 393 -4.28 -29.86 13.73
N GLY A 394 -4.55 -28.59 14.05
CA GLY A 394 -5.56 -28.16 15.02
C GLY A 394 -5.00 -27.67 16.35
N ASP A 395 -3.71 -27.89 16.61
CA ASP A 395 -3.05 -27.34 17.80
C ASP A 395 -2.78 -25.84 17.60
N PRO A 396 -3.24 -24.95 18.51
CA PRO A 396 -3.06 -23.50 18.35
C PRO A 396 -1.60 -23.06 18.39
N GLU A 397 -0.72 -23.80 19.05
CA GLU A 397 0.73 -23.50 19.14
C GLU A 397 1.51 -24.07 17.95
N ARG A 398 0.86 -24.88 17.10
CA ARG A 398 1.49 -25.47 15.92
C ARG A 398 2.07 -24.39 15.03
N MET A 399 3.37 -24.53 14.76
CA MET A 399 4.08 -23.61 13.89
C MET A 399 3.86 -23.96 12.42
N VAL A 400 3.26 -23.03 11.68
CA VAL A 400 3.02 -23.18 10.24
C VAL A 400 4.16 -22.55 9.44
N CYS A 401 4.59 -21.33 9.78
CA CYS A 401 5.70 -20.65 9.11
C CYS A 401 6.85 -20.36 10.09
N ARG A 402 7.91 -21.20 10.07
CA ARG A 402 9.09 -21.01 10.92
C ARG A 402 9.87 -19.71 10.68
N CYS A 403 9.84 -19.16 9.46
CA CYS A 403 10.62 -17.98 9.10
C CYS A 403 10.00 -16.69 9.64
N GLU A 404 8.67 -16.61 9.69
CA GLU A 404 7.93 -15.44 10.19
C GLU A 404 7.25 -15.72 11.55
N GLN A 405 7.39 -16.94 12.07
CA GLN A 405 6.84 -17.43 13.33
C GLN A 405 5.32 -17.27 13.42
N VAL A 406 4.65 -17.80 12.39
CA VAL A 406 3.19 -17.82 12.25
C VAL A 406 2.66 -19.18 12.70
N THR A 407 1.81 -19.15 13.71
CA THR A 407 1.11 -20.31 14.26
C THR A 407 -0.21 -20.59 13.53
N GLU A 408 -0.74 -21.80 13.69
CA GLU A 408 -2.04 -22.18 13.14
C GLU A 408 -3.16 -21.28 13.67
N ALA A 409 -3.16 -20.95 14.96
CA ALA A 409 -4.13 -20.03 15.56
C ALA A 409 -4.17 -18.65 14.86
N THR A 410 -3.02 -18.14 14.40
CA THR A 410 -2.94 -16.85 13.69
C THR A 410 -3.58 -16.93 12.29
N ILE A 411 -3.46 -18.09 11.64
CA ILE A 411 -4.10 -18.33 10.34
C ILE A 411 -5.61 -18.40 10.51
N LEU A 412 -6.08 -19.15 11.50
CA LEU A 412 -7.52 -19.26 11.81
C LEU A 412 -8.13 -17.91 12.20
N ASP A 413 -7.44 -17.13 13.04
CA ASP A 413 -7.85 -15.76 13.37
C ASP A 413 -7.97 -14.88 12.11
N ALA A 414 -6.98 -14.93 11.21
CA ALA A 414 -7.02 -14.18 9.95
C ALA A 414 -8.20 -14.57 9.04
N MET A 415 -8.69 -15.81 9.11
CA MET A 415 -9.81 -16.31 8.30
C MET A 415 -11.19 -15.89 8.87
N HIS A 416 -11.25 -15.50 10.15
CA HIS A 416 -12.51 -15.26 10.86
C HIS A 416 -12.80 -13.79 11.17
N ARG A 417 -12.21 -12.86 10.42
CA ARG A 417 -12.35 -11.40 10.62
C ARG A 417 -13.29 -10.70 9.64
N GLY A 418 -14.34 -11.41 9.21
CA GLY A 418 -15.43 -10.85 8.40
C GLY A 418 -15.15 -10.67 6.91
N ILE A 419 -13.89 -10.75 6.48
CA ILE A 419 -13.51 -10.81 5.06
C ILE A 419 -13.20 -12.27 4.71
N PRO A 420 -13.87 -12.87 3.71
CA PRO A 420 -13.54 -14.22 3.26
C PRO A 420 -12.08 -14.33 2.81
N VAL A 421 -11.34 -15.31 3.34
CA VAL A 421 -9.95 -15.58 2.94
C VAL A 421 -9.85 -16.95 2.29
N THR A 422 -9.88 -16.97 0.96
CA THR A 422 -9.95 -18.19 0.15
C THR A 422 -8.63 -18.55 -0.52
N THR A 423 -7.57 -17.74 -0.33
CA THR A 423 -6.25 -17.98 -0.95
C THR A 423 -5.10 -17.89 0.04
N ILE A 424 -4.02 -18.62 -0.26
CA ILE A 424 -2.77 -18.58 0.49
C ILE A 424 -2.16 -17.18 0.49
N ASP A 425 -2.30 -16.42 -0.61
CA ASP A 425 -1.84 -15.03 -0.65
C ASP A 425 -2.64 -14.12 0.29
N GLY A 426 -3.94 -14.38 0.46
CA GLY A 426 -4.77 -13.72 1.47
C GLY A 426 -4.25 -13.95 2.89
N ILE A 427 -3.85 -15.18 3.21
CA ILE A 427 -3.18 -15.51 4.49
C ILE A 427 -1.80 -14.85 4.58
N LYS A 428 -1.02 -14.89 3.49
CA LYS A 428 0.31 -14.27 3.41
C LYS A 428 0.25 -12.78 3.76
N ARG A 429 -0.67 -12.01 3.18
CA ARG A 429 -0.80 -10.56 3.45
C ARG A 429 -1.27 -10.23 4.87
N ARG A 430 -2.04 -11.12 5.51
CA ARG A 430 -2.55 -10.94 6.88
C ARG A 430 -1.56 -11.38 7.96
N THR A 431 -0.80 -12.44 7.69
CA THR A 431 -0.01 -13.15 8.72
C THR A 431 1.49 -13.14 8.45
N ARG A 432 1.91 -12.77 7.24
CA ARG A 432 3.27 -12.92 6.69
C ARG A 432 3.71 -14.35 6.41
N ALA A 433 2.87 -15.37 6.59
CA ALA A 433 3.24 -16.74 6.24
C ALA A 433 3.64 -16.82 4.75
N GLY A 434 4.89 -17.21 4.49
CA GLY A 434 5.48 -17.24 3.14
C GLY A 434 6.23 -15.99 2.71
N MET A 435 6.35 -14.97 3.55
CA MET A 435 7.15 -13.76 3.27
C MET A 435 8.61 -13.85 3.72
N GLY A 436 8.97 -14.87 4.51
CA GLY A 436 10.34 -15.06 5.00
C GLY A 436 11.33 -15.56 3.92
N TRP A 437 12.58 -15.82 4.30
CA TRP A 437 13.66 -16.19 3.38
C TRP A 437 13.31 -17.28 2.35
N CYS A 438 12.54 -18.30 2.75
CA CYS A 438 12.16 -19.41 1.87
C CYS A 438 11.04 -19.08 0.86
N GLN A 439 10.48 -17.87 0.91
CA GLN A 439 9.40 -17.42 0.01
C GLN A 439 8.22 -18.40 -0.10
N GLY A 440 7.90 -19.10 0.99
CA GLY A 440 6.76 -20.00 1.06
C GLY A 440 7.05 -21.45 0.67
N THR A 441 8.26 -21.81 0.22
CA THR A 441 8.61 -23.19 -0.19
C THR A 441 8.21 -24.25 0.84
N PHE A 442 8.34 -23.95 2.14
CA PHE A 442 8.03 -24.91 3.21
C PHE A 442 6.65 -24.76 3.83
N CYS A 443 6.14 -23.53 3.96
CA CYS A 443 4.91 -23.29 4.71
C CYS A 443 3.66 -23.28 3.83
N ARG A 444 3.75 -23.06 2.50
CA ARG A 444 2.56 -23.04 1.63
C ARG A 444 1.72 -24.33 1.73
N PRO A 445 2.30 -25.55 1.68
CA PRO A 445 1.52 -26.77 1.86
C PRO A 445 0.83 -26.85 3.24
N ARG A 446 1.48 -26.35 4.30
CA ARG A 446 0.92 -26.34 5.66
C ARG A 446 -0.18 -25.30 5.83
N VAL A 447 -0.04 -24.13 5.20
CA VAL A 447 -1.11 -23.13 5.14
C VAL A 447 -2.31 -23.72 4.40
N ALA A 448 -2.09 -24.36 3.26
CA ALA A 448 -3.14 -25.02 2.49
C ALA A 448 -3.85 -26.11 3.30
N GLU A 449 -3.12 -26.91 4.08
CA GLU A 449 -3.68 -27.94 4.98
C GLU A 449 -4.60 -27.32 6.04
N VAL A 450 -4.17 -26.25 6.72
CA VAL A 450 -5.00 -25.51 7.70
C VAL A 450 -6.25 -24.96 7.04
N MET A 451 -6.08 -24.27 5.91
CA MET A 451 -7.21 -23.68 5.18
C MET A 451 -8.18 -24.74 4.67
N SER A 452 -7.69 -25.87 4.15
CA SER A 452 -8.55 -26.93 3.61
C SER A 452 -9.41 -27.57 4.68
N LYS A 453 -8.84 -27.75 5.88
CA LYS A 453 -9.57 -28.23 7.06
C LYS A 453 -10.66 -27.23 7.47
N GLU A 454 -10.34 -25.94 7.50
CA GLU A 454 -11.29 -24.89 7.93
C GLU A 454 -12.40 -24.67 6.91
N LEU A 455 -12.08 -24.66 5.61
CA LEU A 455 -13.02 -24.38 4.53
C LEU A 455 -13.83 -25.61 4.08
N GLY A 456 -13.38 -26.82 4.44
CA GLY A 456 -14.04 -28.08 4.07
C GLY A 456 -13.83 -28.51 2.61
N TYR A 457 -12.91 -27.89 1.87
CA TYR A 457 -12.51 -28.27 0.53
C TYR A 457 -11.01 -28.06 0.32
N GLU A 458 -10.42 -28.76 -0.64
CA GLU A 458 -8.97 -28.71 -0.89
C GLU A 458 -8.51 -27.36 -1.46
N ILE A 459 -7.45 -26.80 -0.87
CA ILE A 459 -6.76 -25.60 -1.34
C ILE A 459 -5.49 -26.01 -2.08
N ASP A 460 -5.36 -25.62 -3.35
CA ASP A 460 -4.15 -25.83 -4.13
C ASP A 460 -2.99 -24.96 -3.59
N PRO A 461 -1.90 -25.56 -3.04
CA PRO A 461 -0.76 -24.80 -2.57
C PRO A 461 0.04 -24.11 -3.68
N GLY A 462 -0.10 -24.56 -4.93
CA GLY A 462 0.53 -24.00 -6.12
C GLY A 462 -0.20 -22.79 -6.70
N PHE A 463 -1.50 -22.65 -6.43
CA PHE A 463 -2.27 -21.49 -6.89
C PHE A 463 -1.76 -20.20 -6.23
N ASP A 464 -1.38 -19.24 -7.06
CA ASP A 464 -0.85 -17.96 -6.63
C ASP A 464 -1.42 -16.87 -7.54
N ILE A 465 -2.40 -16.14 -7.00
CA ILE A 465 -3.10 -15.11 -7.77
C ILE A 465 -2.18 -13.92 -8.09
N GLU A 466 -1.09 -13.74 -7.33
CA GLU A 466 -0.12 -12.68 -7.61
C GLU A 466 0.86 -13.06 -8.73
N HIS A 467 1.04 -14.35 -9.03
CA HIS A 467 1.91 -14.83 -10.11
C HIS A 467 1.14 -15.27 -11.35
N SER A 468 -0.19 -15.41 -11.29
CA SER A 468 -1.01 -15.74 -12.46
C SER A 468 -0.91 -14.61 -13.50
N GLY A 469 -0.18 -14.90 -14.59
CA GLY A 469 0.00 -13.97 -15.71
C GLY A 469 1.02 -12.85 -15.47
N VAL A 470 1.94 -13.01 -14.49
CA VAL A 470 3.01 -12.05 -14.22
C VAL A 470 4.36 -12.75 -14.16
N ASN A 471 5.33 -12.29 -14.96
CA ASN A 471 6.70 -12.80 -14.95
C ASN A 471 7.54 -12.03 -13.94
N ARG A 472 8.01 -12.73 -12.91
CA ARG A 472 8.93 -12.18 -11.91
C ARG A 472 10.28 -12.86 -12.03
N ILE A 473 11.34 -12.05 -11.98
CA ILE A 473 12.70 -12.56 -12.03
C ILE A 473 13.02 -13.33 -10.76
N GLY A 474 13.50 -14.56 -10.95
CA GLY A 474 13.85 -15.44 -9.85
C GLY A 474 15.08 -14.96 -9.09
N LYS A 475 15.20 -15.37 -7.83
CA LYS A 475 16.35 -15.03 -6.98
C LYS A 475 17.70 -15.36 -7.62
N ASN A 476 17.87 -16.58 -8.12
CA ASN A 476 19.15 -17.01 -8.68
C ASN A 476 19.50 -16.23 -9.95
N GLU A 477 18.48 -15.94 -10.77
CA GLU A 477 18.61 -15.19 -12.01
C GLU A 477 19.04 -13.75 -11.73
N ILE A 478 18.35 -13.01 -10.86
CA ILE A 478 18.71 -11.61 -10.59
C ILE A 478 20.05 -11.47 -9.87
N VAL A 479 20.36 -12.39 -8.94
CA VAL A 479 21.65 -12.35 -8.23
C VAL A 479 22.79 -12.54 -9.22
N ALA A 480 22.71 -13.57 -10.08
CA ALA A 480 23.74 -13.83 -11.08
C ALA A 480 23.83 -12.69 -12.11
N TYR A 481 22.69 -12.15 -12.54
CA TYR A 481 22.65 -11.04 -13.49
C TYR A 481 23.33 -9.79 -12.92
N ILE A 482 22.98 -9.40 -11.68
CA ILE A 482 23.59 -8.24 -11.02
C ILE A 482 25.08 -8.48 -10.82
N GLU A 483 25.49 -9.60 -10.25
CA GLU A 483 26.92 -9.92 -10.03
C GLU A 483 27.74 -9.87 -11.34
N ALA A 484 27.16 -10.26 -12.47
CA ALA A 484 27.81 -10.23 -13.77
C ALA A 484 27.93 -8.81 -14.38
N HIS A 485 26.98 -7.92 -14.13
CA HIS A 485 26.87 -6.62 -14.82
C HIS A 485 27.07 -5.39 -13.89
N MET A 486 27.46 -5.59 -12.63
CA MET A 486 27.69 -4.51 -11.67
C MET A 486 28.73 -3.49 -12.15
N ASN A 487 29.75 -3.95 -12.86
CA ASN A 487 30.88 -3.11 -13.31
C ASN A 487 30.73 -2.62 -14.76
N ASP A 488 29.63 -2.95 -15.43
CA ASP A 488 29.37 -2.46 -16.78
C ASP A 488 29.03 -0.96 -16.73
N GLU A 489 29.58 -0.19 -17.67
CA GLU A 489 29.37 1.26 -17.79
C GLU A 489 27.93 1.66 -18.14
#